data_AF-A0A7S7SJM6-F1
#
_entry.id   AF-A0A7S7SJM6-F1
#
_cell.length_a   1.000
_cell.length_b   1.000
_cell.length_c   1.000
_cell.angle_alpha   90.00
_cell.angle_beta   90.00
_cell.angle_gamma   90.00
#
_symmetry.space_group_name_H-M   'P 1'
#
loop_
_entity.id
_entity.type
_entity.pdbx_description
1 polymer ?
#
loop_
_entity_poly.entity_id
_entity_poly.type
_entity_poly.pdbx_seq_one_letter_code
_entity_poly.pdbx_strand_id
1 'polypeptide(L)'
;MRCTLPWDGKWLAAFDFEVADATLRDTGPITLTFEVNGQKVGTLRCDHAAQYRFRAPIPKALAQEEQVITLVGIVDKPWVSPGDGAKLGVLVTGAGFLEE
;
A
#
# COMPACT_ATOMS: atom_id res chain seq x y z
N MET A 1 4.01 6.42 -2.53
CA MET A 1 5.27 6.48 -3.31
C MET A 1 4.97 7.14 -4.65
N ARG A 2 5.88 7.97 -5.18
CA ARG A 2 5.72 8.65 -6.47
C ARG A 2 7.02 8.56 -7.27
N CYS A 3 6.96 8.13 -8.52
CA CYS A 3 8.11 8.18 -9.44
C CYS A 3 7.65 8.18 -10.90
N THR A 4 8.57 8.49 -11.80
CA THR A 4 8.41 8.25 -13.24
C THR A 4 8.95 6.87 -13.55
N LEU A 5 8.25 6.09 -14.37
CA LEU A 5 8.69 4.77 -14.82
C LEU A 5 9.02 4.84 -16.32
N PRO A 6 10.05 4.11 -16.81
CA PRO A 6 10.20 3.87 -18.25
C PRO A 6 9.08 2.91 -18.72
N TRP A 7 8.36 3.28 -19.79
CA TRP A 7 7.02 2.73 -20.10
C TRP A 7 7.04 1.51 -21.01
N ASP A 8 8.21 1.17 -21.55
CA ASP A 8 8.44 -0.02 -22.36
C ASP A 8 8.39 -1.31 -21.52
N GLY A 9 8.52 -1.21 -20.20
CA GLY A 9 8.43 -2.33 -19.26
C GLY A 9 7.03 -2.72 -18.81
N LYS A 10 6.90 -3.95 -18.28
CA LYS A 10 5.77 -4.35 -17.43
C LYS A 10 6.14 -4.05 -15.98
N TRP A 11 5.26 -3.39 -15.26
CA TRP A 11 5.54 -2.93 -13.90
C TRP A 11 4.58 -3.51 -12.89
N LEU A 12 5.10 -3.86 -11.72
CA LEU A 12 4.33 -4.21 -10.54
C LEU A 12 4.39 -3.06 -9.53
N ALA A 13 3.23 -2.68 -8.99
CA ALA A 13 3.18 -1.94 -7.74
C ALA A 13 3.61 -2.86 -6.60
N ALA A 14 4.59 -2.42 -5.79
CA ALA A 14 5.12 -3.18 -4.68
C ALA A 14 4.97 -2.41 -3.36
N PHE A 15 4.45 -3.09 -2.34
CA PHE A 15 4.30 -2.54 -1.00
C PHE A 15 4.55 -3.64 0.05
N ASP A 16 5.55 -3.43 0.88
CA ASP A 16 5.96 -4.28 1.98
C ASP A 16 5.76 -3.53 3.30
N PHE A 17 5.10 -4.19 4.25
CA PHE A 17 4.71 -3.56 5.49
C PHE A 17 4.55 -4.57 6.62
N GLU A 18 4.55 -4.07 7.85
CA GLU A 18 4.30 -4.85 9.05
C GLU A 18 3.05 -4.35 9.78
N VAL A 19 2.25 -5.30 10.25
CA VAL A 19 1.10 -5.04 11.12
C VAL A 19 1.45 -5.52 12.52
N ALA A 20 1.45 -4.60 13.48
CA ALA A 20 1.73 -4.91 14.87
C ALA A 20 0.51 -5.53 15.57
N ASP A 21 0.75 -6.48 16.48
CA ASP A 21 -0.30 -7.12 17.27
C ASP A 21 -1.10 -6.12 18.13
N ALA A 22 -0.42 -5.09 18.65
CA ALA A 22 -1.06 -4.02 19.41
C ALA A 22 -2.13 -3.27 18.58
N THR A 23 -1.88 -3.03 17.30
CA THR A 23 -2.85 -2.40 16.40
C THR A 23 -4.10 -3.26 16.28
N LEU A 24 -3.94 -4.56 16.03
CA LEU A 24 -5.05 -5.48 15.80
C LEU A 24 -5.89 -5.75 17.06
N ARG A 25 -5.29 -5.67 18.26
CA ARG A 25 -6.06 -5.73 19.51
C ARG A 25 -7.12 -4.64 19.62
N ASP A 26 -6.78 -3.44 19.15
CA ASP A 26 -7.65 -2.28 19.29
C ASP A 26 -8.58 -2.08 18.08
N THR A 27 -8.11 -2.38 16.86
CA THR A 27 -8.87 -2.15 15.62
C THR A 27 -9.56 -3.41 15.08
N GLY A 28 -9.20 -4.60 15.57
CA GLY A 28 -9.50 -5.88 14.93
C GLY A 28 -8.79 -6.03 13.58
N PRO A 29 -9.16 -7.01 12.74
CA PRO A 29 -8.58 -7.19 11.40
C PRO A 29 -8.73 -5.93 10.55
N ILE A 30 -7.65 -5.45 9.93
CA ILE A 30 -7.65 -4.28 9.06
C ILE A 30 -7.58 -4.67 7.58
N THR A 31 -7.99 -3.77 6.69
CA THR A 31 -7.83 -3.94 5.24
C THR A 31 -7.01 -2.80 4.67
N LEU A 32 -5.95 -3.14 3.93
CA LEU A 32 -5.25 -2.18 3.09
C LEU A 32 -5.80 -2.23 1.67
N THR A 33 -6.16 -1.07 1.13
CA THR A 33 -6.50 -0.88 -0.29
C THR A 33 -5.34 -0.18 -0.98
N PHE A 34 -4.96 -0.69 -2.15
CA PHE A 34 -3.86 -0.15 -2.94
C PHE A 34 -4.41 0.49 -4.22
N GLU A 35 -3.94 1.69 -4.51
CA GLU A 35 -4.33 2.46 -5.69
C GLU A 35 -3.11 2.93 -6.45
N VAL A 36 -3.21 2.90 -7.78
CA VAL A 36 -2.24 3.50 -8.70
C VAL A 36 -2.97 4.60 -9.47
N ASN A 37 -2.46 5.84 -9.40
CA ASN A 37 -3.08 7.01 -10.02
C ASN A 37 -4.59 7.16 -9.69
N GLY A 38 -4.97 6.84 -8.45
CA GLY A 38 -6.35 6.90 -7.96
C GLY A 38 -7.26 5.75 -8.41
N GLN A 39 -6.74 4.77 -9.16
CA GLN A 39 -7.47 3.55 -9.48
C GLN A 39 -7.03 2.40 -8.60
N LYS A 40 -8.00 1.72 -7.99
CA LYS A 40 -7.78 0.54 -7.16
C LYS A 40 -7.13 -0.60 -7.97
N VAL A 41 -5.97 -1.05 -7.51
CA VAL A 41 -5.24 -2.20 -8.07
C VAL A 41 -5.31 -3.44 -7.19
N GLY A 42 -5.73 -3.32 -5.92
CA GLY A 42 -5.94 -4.48 -5.06
C GLY A 42 -6.29 -4.14 -3.62
N THR A 43 -6.52 -5.18 -2.83
CA THR A 43 -6.71 -5.11 -1.37
C THR A 43 -6.02 -6.27 -0.68
N LEU A 44 -5.60 -6.05 0.56
CA LEU A 44 -5.06 -7.09 1.44
C LEU A 44 -5.71 -6.99 2.82
N ARG A 45 -6.38 -8.06 3.25
CA ARG A 45 -6.89 -8.20 4.62
C ARG A 45 -5.78 -8.71 5.52
N CYS A 46 -5.60 -8.06 6.66
CA CYS A 46 -4.59 -8.40 7.66
C CYS A 46 -5.33 -8.72 8.96
N ASP A 47 -5.34 -10.00 9.34
CA ASP A 47 -6.07 -10.50 10.52
C ASP A 47 -5.16 -11.01 11.65
N HIS A 48 -3.85 -11.01 11.43
CA HIS A 48 -2.84 -11.34 12.43
C HIS A 48 -1.57 -10.50 12.25
N ALA A 49 -0.77 -10.39 13.31
CA ALA A 49 0.50 -9.69 13.27
C ALA A 49 1.50 -10.44 12.40
N ALA A 50 2.01 -9.78 11.36
CA ALA A 50 2.95 -10.35 10.42
C ALA A 50 3.56 -9.27 9.52
N GLN A 51 4.58 -9.67 8.76
CA GLN A 51 5.02 -8.95 7.58
C GLN A 51 4.14 -9.35 6.39
N TYR A 52 3.58 -8.35 5.72
CA TYR A 52 2.74 -8.50 4.56
C TYR A 52 3.44 -7.95 3.32
N ARG A 53 3.15 -8.57 2.18
CA ARG A 53 3.64 -8.14 0.87
C ARG A 53 2.48 -8.04 -0.09
N PHE A 54 2.37 -6.90 -0.74
CA PHE A 54 1.45 -6.67 -1.84
C PHE A 54 2.23 -6.50 -3.13
N ARG A 55 1.81 -7.22 -4.17
CA ARG A 55 2.30 -7.08 -5.54
C ARG A 55 1.09 -7.09 -6.46
N ALA A 56 1.00 -6.12 -7.36
CA ALA A 56 -0.05 -6.10 -8.38
C ALA A 56 0.47 -5.48 -9.68
N PRO A 57 0.08 -6.01 -10.85
CA PRO A 57 0.43 -5.40 -12.13
C PRO A 57 -0.16 -4.01 -12.23
N ILE A 58 0.59 -3.10 -12.85
CA ILE A 58 0.13 -1.76 -13.20
C ILE A 58 -0.50 -1.84 -14.59
N PRO A 59 -1.81 -1.60 -14.72
CA PRO A 59 -2.46 -1.49 -16.02
C PRO A 59 -1.73 -0.45 -16.89
N LYS A 60 -1.40 -0.80 -18.14
CA LYS A 60 -0.79 0.16 -19.09
C LYS A 60 -1.60 1.44 -19.25
N ALA A 61 -2.93 1.34 -19.18
CA ALA A 61 -3.84 2.49 -19.23
C ALA A 61 -3.60 3.52 -18.10
N LEU A 62 -2.96 3.10 -17.00
CA LEU A 62 -2.62 3.96 -15.85
C LEU A 62 -1.20 4.54 -15.91
N ALA A 63 -0.38 4.11 -16.86
CA ALA A 63 1.02 4.48 -16.98
C ALA A 63 1.25 5.11 -18.36
N GLN A 64 0.95 6.41 -18.49
CA GLN A 64 1.28 7.16 -19.71
C GLN A 64 2.77 7.56 -19.71
N GLU A 65 3.31 7.79 -20.92
CA GLU A 65 4.67 8.30 -21.09
C GLU A 65 4.90 9.59 -20.29
N GLU A 66 6.05 9.66 -19.63
CA GLU A 66 6.52 10.75 -18.77
C GLU A 66 5.62 11.14 -17.58
N GLN A 67 4.59 10.34 -17.30
CA GLN A 67 3.69 10.58 -16.20
C GLN A 67 4.29 10.14 -14.85
N VAL A 68 4.14 11.00 -13.84
CA VAL A 68 4.40 10.62 -12.45
C VAL A 68 3.34 9.63 -12.00
N ILE A 69 3.74 8.39 -11.73
CA ILE A 69 2.88 7.35 -11.21
C ILE A 69 2.87 7.44 -9.67
N THR A 70 1.67 7.40 -9.09
CA THR A 70 1.46 7.50 -7.66
C THR A 70 0.86 6.20 -7.13
N LEU A 71 1.60 5.50 -6.25
CA LEU A 71 1.10 4.37 -5.47
C LEU A 71 0.66 4.86 -4.09
N VAL A 72 -0.59 4.57 -3.74
CA VAL A 72 -1.22 4.89 -2.45
C VAL A 72 -1.65 3.60 -1.75
N GLY A 73 -1.35 3.50 -0.46
CA GLY A 73 -1.91 2.48 0.44
C GLY A 73 -2.85 3.14 1.44
N ILE A 74 -4.08 2.65 1.54
CA ILE A 74 -5.16 3.19 2.38
C ILE A 74 -5.55 2.12 3.39
N VAL A 75 -5.42 2.43 4.69
CA VAL A 75 -5.92 1.59 5.77
C VAL A 75 -7.35 1.98 6.14
N ASP A 76 -8.26 1.01 6.23
CA ASP A 76 -9.68 1.24 6.54
C ASP A 76 -9.91 1.71 7.99
N LYS A 77 -9.15 1.15 8.93
CA LYS A 77 -9.26 1.38 10.37
C LYS A 77 -7.88 1.70 10.95
N PRO A 78 -7.38 2.94 10.78
CA PRO A 78 -6.15 3.34 11.44
C PRO A 78 -6.31 3.26 12.95
N TRP A 79 -5.27 2.79 13.64
CA TRP A 79 -5.18 2.86 15.08
C TRP A 79 -5.11 4.33 15.53
N VAL A 80 -5.79 4.66 16.62
CA VAL A 80 -5.82 6.01 17.18
C VAL A 80 -5.23 5.96 18.58
N SER A 81 -4.13 6.69 18.80
CA SER A 81 -3.46 6.79 20.09
C SER A 81 -4.39 7.38 21.15
N PRO A 82 -4.59 6.71 22.30
CA PRO A 82 -5.43 7.24 23.37
C PRO A 82 -4.89 8.51 24.03
N GLY A 83 -3.57 8.75 23.97
CA GLY A 83 -2.92 9.86 24.68
C GLY A 83 -2.98 11.20 23.94
N ASP A 84 -2.85 11.17 22.62
CA ASP A 84 -2.71 12.37 21.77
C ASP A 84 -3.58 12.34 20.50
N GLY A 85 -4.33 11.26 20.26
CA GLY A 85 -5.17 11.12 19.08
C GLY A 85 -4.41 10.87 17.77
N ALA A 86 -3.10 10.59 17.83
CA ALA A 86 -2.31 10.28 16.64
C ALA A 86 -2.87 9.06 15.89
N LYS A 87 -2.94 9.14 14.56
CA LYS A 87 -3.45 8.06 13.70
C LYS A 87 -2.31 7.31 13.05
N LEU A 88 -2.22 6.00 13.31
CA LEU A 88 -1.20 5.12 12.74
C LEU A 88 -1.87 3.99 11.95
N GLY A 89 -1.29 3.66 10.80
CA GLY A 89 -1.73 2.53 9.98
C GLY A 89 -0.84 1.32 10.19
N VAL A 90 0.14 1.18 9.29
CA VAL A 90 1.11 0.08 9.27
C VAL A 90 2.52 0.64 9.22
N LEU A 91 3.50 -0.17 9.64
CA LEU A 91 4.91 0.17 9.45
C LEU A 91 5.31 -0.19 8.02
N VAL A 92 5.53 0.81 7.16
CA VAL A 92 5.99 0.59 5.78
C VAL A 92 7.48 0.25 5.80
N THR A 93 7.85 -0.92 5.31
CA THR A 93 9.25 -1.38 5.22
C THR A 93 9.80 -1.28 3.79
N GLY A 94 8.92 -1.24 2.78
CA GLY A 94 9.29 -0.98 1.40
C GLY A 94 8.09 -0.55 0.57
N ALA A 95 8.28 0.39 -0.35
CA ALA A 95 7.24 0.76 -1.32
C ALA A 95 7.90 1.23 -2.61
N GLY A 96 7.40 0.74 -3.74
CA GLY A 96 8.03 1.03 -5.03
C GLY A 96 7.36 0.37 -6.20
N PHE A 97 8.12 0.30 -7.28
CA PHE A 97 7.72 -0.27 -8.56
C PHE A 97 8.81 -1.23 -9.00
N LEU A 98 8.41 -2.43 -9.41
CA LEU A 98 9.31 -3.48 -9.85
C LEU A 98 9.06 -3.77 -11.33
N GLU A 99 10.12 -3.88 -12.10
CA GLU A 99 10.04 -4.38 -13.48
C GLU A 99 9.80 -5.90 -13.44
N GLU A 100 8.90 -6.39 -14.31
CA GLU A 100 8.59 -7.83 -14.49
C GLU A 100 9.41 -8.45 -15.63
#